data_AF-A0A9Q0XD60-F1
#
_entry.id   AF-A0A9Q0XD60-F1
#
_cell.length_a   1.000
_cell.length_b   1.000
_cell.length_c   1.000
_cell.angle_alpha   90.00
_cell.angle_beta   90.00
_cell.angle_gamma   90.00
#
_symmetry.space_group_name_H-M   'P 1'
#
loop_
_entity.id
_entity.type
_entity.pdbx_description
1 polymer ?
#
loop_
_entity_poly.entity_id
_entity_poly.type
_entity_poly.pdbx_seq_one_letter_code
_entity_poly.pdbx_strand_id
1 'polypeptide(L)'
;MPLFRATVFSPTSLSLCVCLCRYFLCEIISEEPRCRQFIEERTVHNTVKNAIARLHGDFGLACCSIAFTVKYLNAYTGIVLLCCRKDFYRLLWSSLPFITHLENRNQSCPCSFNTLRVGATIRSCQKFLIQYNRDQLLLLLHNCTNEADREATQRSLQNCALVGEPSSAEHKEEGDSDSCVETA
;
A
#
# COMPACT_ATOMS: atom_id res chain seq x y z
N MET A 1 6.02 -23.15 -17.34
CA MET A 1 4.56 -22.99 -17.38
C MET A 1 3.94 -23.61 -16.12
N PRO A 2 3.80 -22.90 -15.00
CA PRO A 2 2.96 -23.38 -13.90
C PRO A 2 1.60 -22.69 -13.89
N LEU A 3 0.57 -23.52 -13.77
CA LEU A 3 -0.84 -23.19 -13.58
C LEU A 3 -1.05 -22.16 -12.47
N PHE A 4 -1.71 -21.06 -12.82
CA PHE A 4 -2.47 -20.24 -11.89
C PHE A 4 -3.61 -21.09 -11.31
N ARG A 5 -3.45 -21.58 -10.08
CA ARG A 5 -4.56 -22.22 -9.35
C ARG A 5 -5.35 -21.11 -8.65
N ALA A 6 -6.31 -20.54 -9.37
CA ALA A 6 -7.33 -19.68 -8.79
C ALA A 6 -8.11 -20.50 -7.75
N THR A 7 -7.87 -20.22 -6.46
CA THR A 7 -8.69 -20.78 -5.40
C THR A 7 -10.03 -20.04 -5.46
N VAL A 8 -11.06 -20.74 -5.92
CA VAL A 8 -12.44 -20.25 -5.96
C VAL A 8 -12.87 -19.96 -4.52
N PHE A 9 -12.95 -18.68 -4.18
CA PHE A 9 -13.44 -18.21 -2.89
C PHE A 9 -14.96 -18.14 -2.95
N SER A 10 -15.65 -18.84 -2.04
CA SER A 10 -17.12 -18.91 -2.03
C SER A 10 -17.76 -17.53 -1.73
N PRO A 11 -18.92 -17.22 -2.34
CA PRO A 11 -19.54 -15.90 -2.23
C PRO A 11 -20.17 -15.60 -0.86
N THR A 12 -20.35 -16.60 0.01
CA THR A 12 -20.94 -16.43 1.35
C THR A 12 -19.95 -15.92 2.41
N SER A 13 -18.64 -15.95 2.13
CA SER A 13 -17.59 -15.43 3.04
C SER A 13 -17.17 -13.98 2.72
N LEU A 14 -17.66 -13.40 1.62
CA LEU A 14 -17.28 -12.06 1.19
C LEU A 14 -17.90 -10.93 2.04
N SER A 15 -19.03 -11.18 2.71
CA SER A 15 -19.74 -10.17 3.51
C SER A 15 -19.00 -9.81 4.82
N LEU A 16 -18.28 -10.76 5.43
CA LEU A 16 -17.60 -10.56 6.71
C LEU A 16 -16.13 -10.13 6.58
N CYS A 17 -15.50 -10.38 5.42
CA CYS A 17 -14.07 -10.14 5.19
C CYS A 17 -13.71 -8.64 5.04
N VAL A 18 -14.67 -7.78 4.67
CA VAL A 18 -14.40 -6.36 4.37
C VAL A 18 -14.03 -5.52 5.61
N CYS A 19 -14.35 -5.98 6.84
CA CYS A 19 -14.15 -5.19 8.07
C CYS A 19 -13.00 -5.62 8.99
N LEU A 20 -12.26 -6.69 8.65
CA LEU A 20 -11.28 -7.31 9.55
C LEU A 20 -9.82 -7.09 9.14
N CYS A 21 -9.55 -6.46 7.99
CA CYS A 21 -8.19 -6.27 7.49
C CYS A 21 -7.75 -4.79 7.55
N ARG A 22 -6.48 -4.57 7.88
CA ARG A 22 -5.78 -3.29 7.80
C ARG A 22 -4.65 -3.41 6.78
N TYR A 23 -4.61 -2.46 5.86
CA TYR A 23 -3.62 -2.37 4.82
C TYR A 23 -2.55 -1.35 5.21
N PHE A 24 -1.29 -1.71 5.05
CA PHE A 24 -0.15 -0.84 5.26
C PHE A 24 0.48 -0.59 3.90
N LEU A 25 0.45 0.66 3.47
CA LEU A 25 1.23 1.13 2.35
C LEU A 25 2.57 1.59 2.91
N CYS A 26 3.63 0.87 2.55
CA CYS A 26 4.98 1.12 3.01
C CYS A 26 5.92 1.33 1.82
N GLU A 27 6.99 2.06 2.06
CA GLU A 27 8.11 2.27 1.15
C GLU A 27 9.35 1.62 1.77
N ILE A 28 10.03 0.80 0.98
CA ILE A 28 11.31 0.20 1.34
C ILE A 28 12.41 1.12 0.82
N ILE A 29 13.13 1.74 1.75
CA ILE A 29 14.25 2.61 1.44
C ILE A 29 15.53 1.79 1.57
N SER A 30 16.29 1.70 0.48
CA SER A 30 17.60 1.06 0.43
C SER A 30 18.60 2.01 -0.24
N GLU A 31 19.77 2.18 0.37
CA GLU A 31 20.82 3.08 -0.13
C GLU A 31 21.55 2.49 -1.35
N GLU A 32 21.69 1.17 -1.42
CA GLU A 32 22.47 0.50 -2.46
C GLU A 32 21.55 0.00 -3.61
N PRO A 33 21.80 0.34 -4.89
CA PRO A 33 20.97 -0.10 -6.01
C PRO A 33 20.92 -1.62 -6.21
N ARG A 34 21.96 -2.35 -5.77
CA ARG A 34 21.97 -3.83 -5.78
C ARG A 34 20.87 -4.41 -4.91
N CYS A 35 20.37 -3.65 -3.94
CA CYS A 35 19.32 -4.10 -3.04
C CYS A 35 18.00 -4.43 -3.72
N ARG A 36 17.73 -3.82 -4.87
CA ARG A 36 16.49 -4.00 -5.62
C ARG A 36 16.23 -5.46 -5.99
N GLN A 37 17.28 -6.25 -6.21
CA GLN A 37 17.17 -7.67 -6.53
C GLN A 37 16.70 -8.54 -5.35
N PHE A 38 16.80 -8.03 -4.12
CA PHE A 38 16.34 -8.74 -2.92
C PHE A 38 14.90 -8.43 -2.54
N ILE A 39 14.31 -7.38 -3.13
CA ILE A 39 12.93 -6.98 -2.90
C ILE A 39 12.01 -7.95 -3.66
N GLU A 40 11.83 -9.13 -3.08
CA GLU A 40 10.89 -10.17 -3.51
C GLU A 40 9.78 -10.30 -2.47
N GLU A 41 8.57 -10.67 -2.91
CA GLU A 41 7.41 -10.90 -2.06
C GLU A 41 7.73 -11.87 -0.90
N ARG A 42 8.39 -12.99 -1.20
CA ARG A 42 8.76 -14.01 -0.21
C ARG A 42 9.76 -13.48 0.81
N THR A 43 10.76 -12.75 0.34
CA THR A 43 11.81 -12.16 1.18
C THR A 43 11.21 -11.14 2.13
N VAL A 44 10.38 -10.21 1.64
CA VAL A 44 9.70 -9.22 2.48
C VAL A 44 8.77 -9.90 3.47
N HIS A 45 7.97 -10.87 3.01
CA HIS A 45 7.05 -11.60 3.87
C HIS A 45 7.77 -12.29 5.04
N ASN A 46 8.87 -12.99 4.78
CA ASN A 46 9.64 -13.69 5.81
C ASN A 46 10.38 -12.72 6.72
N THR A 47 10.97 -11.65 6.17
CA THR A 47 11.67 -10.62 6.93
C THR A 47 10.75 -9.95 7.94
N VAL A 48 9.53 -9.57 7.51
CA VAL A 48 8.52 -8.99 8.40
C VAL A 48 8.10 -9.97 9.49
N LYS A 49 7.86 -11.24 9.15
CA LYS A 49 7.55 -12.28 10.15
C LYS A 49 8.67 -12.46 11.16
N ASN A 50 9.92 -12.53 10.71
CA ASN A 50 11.09 -12.64 11.58
C ASN A 50 11.23 -11.43 12.51
N ALA A 51 10.96 -10.22 12.02
CA ALA A 51 10.96 -9.02 12.84
C ALA A 51 9.86 -9.03 13.90
N ILE A 52 8.64 -9.47 13.56
CA ILE A 52 7.55 -9.66 14.53
C ILE A 52 7.94 -10.70 15.59
N ALA A 53 8.51 -11.83 15.16
CA ALA A 53 8.95 -12.89 16.08
C ALA A 53 10.01 -12.39 17.06
N ARG A 54 10.97 -11.60 16.57
CA ARG A 54 12.02 -11.00 17.40
C ARG A 54 11.48 -9.99 18.41
N LEU A 55 10.50 -9.18 18.02
CA LEU A 55 10.00 -8.08 18.87
C LEU A 55 8.88 -8.53 19.82
N HIS A 56 7.98 -9.37 19.35
CA HIS A 56 6.73 -9.75 20.05
C HIS A 56 6.66 -11.24 20.41
N GLY A 57 7.71 -12.01 20.11
CA GLY A 57 7.78 -13.45 20.37
C GLY A 57 6.81 -14.28 19.51
N ASP A 58 6.63 -15.53 19.92
CA ASP A 58 5.78 -16.50 19.21
C ASP A 58 4.31 -16.11 19.20
N PHE A 59 3.84 -15.44 20.27
CA PHE A 59 2.47 -14.93 20.34
C PHE A 59 2.18 -13.91 19.23
N GLY A 60 3.04 -12.90 19.09
CA GLY A 60 2.87 -11.88 18.06
C GLY A 60 2.98 -12.47 16.65
N LEU A 61 3.94 -13.38 16.46
CA LEU A 61 4.13 -14.08 15.20
C LEU A 61 2.89 -14.91 14.83
N ALA A 62 2.35 -15.70 15.75
CA ALA A 62 1.17 -16.54 15.51
C ALA A 62 -0.06 -15.68 15.17
N CYS A 63 -0.29 -14.60 15.93
CA CYS A 63 -1.44 -13.73 15.72
C CYS A 63 -1.42 -13.03 14.35
N CYS A 64 -0.24 -12.55 13.93
CA CYS A 64 -0.09 -11.86 12.65
C CYS A 64 -0.02 -12.84 11.47
N SER A 65 0.62 -14.00 11.65
CA SER A 65 0.90 -14.94 10.55
C SER A 65 -0.32 -15.51 9.85
N ILE A 66 -1.47 -15.57 10.53
CA ILE A 66 -2.71 -16.16 9.99
C ILE A 66 -3.28 -15.31 8.85
N ALA A 67 -3.25 -13.98 8.99
CA ALA A 67 -3.86 -13.05 8.04
C ALA A 67 -2.84 -12.16 7.32
N PHE A 68 -1.56 -12.22 7.72
CA PHE A 68 -0.50 -11.45 7.10
C PHE A 68 -0.23 -11.91 5.68
N THR A 69 -0.45 -11.01 4.72
CA THR A 69 -0.18 -11.25 3.30
C THR A 69 0.40 -10.01 2.64
N VAL A 70 1.35 -10.21 1.72
CA VAL A 70 1.84 -9.15 0.84
C VAL A 70 0.92 -9.13 -0.37
N LYS A 71 0.26 -8.00 -0.63
CA LYS A 71 -0.74 -7.87 -1.72
C LYS A 71 -0.15 -7.26 -2.98
N TYR A 72 0.81 -6.37 -2.80
CA TYR A 72 1.48 -5.68 -3.89
C TYR A 72 2.91 -5.37 -3.46
N LEU A 73 3.83 -5.51 -4.39
CA LEU A 73 5.22 -5.17 -4.19
C LEU A 73 5.79 -4.70 -5.52
N ASN A 74 6.47 -3.56 -5.49
CA ASN A 74 7.20 -3.02 -6.61
C ASN A 74 8.66 -2.86 -6.23
N ALA A 75 9.52 -3.71 -6.79
CA ALA A 75 10.96 -3.69 -6.51
C ALA A 75 11.67 -2.44 -7.06
N TYR A 76 11.11 -1.77 -8.06
CA TYR A 76 11.71 -0.57 -8.64
C TYR A 76 11.50 0.66 -7.77
N THR A 77 10.26 0.88 -7.32
CA THR A 77 9.91 2.02 -6.45
C THR A 77 10.05 1.73 -4.96
N GLY A 78 10.21 0.46 -4.58
CA GLY A 78 10.23 0.05 -3.17
C GLY A 78 8.86 0.06 -2.49
N ILE A 79 7.77 0.32 -3.22
CA ILE A 79 6.42 0.39 -2.64
C ILE A 79 5.87 -1.02 -2.38
N VAL A 80 5.37 -1.23 -1.16
CA VAL A 80 4.78 -2.48 -0.71
C VAL A 80 3.43 -2.24 -0.04
N LEU A 81 2.47 -3.09 -0.35
CA LEU A 81 1.16 -3.14 0.30
C LEU A 81 1.06 -4.41 1.14
N LEU A 82 1.11 -4.26 2.45
CA LEU A 82 0.94 -5.34 3.41
C LEU A 82 -0.50 -5.37 3.93
N CYS A 83 -1.04 -6.55 4.19
CA CYS A 83 -2.35 -6.75 4.76
C CYS A 83 -2.22 -7.53 6.07
N CYS A 84 -2.90 -7.09 7.12
CA CYS A 84 -2.91 -7.72 8.44
C CYS A 84 -4.31 -7.69 9.06
N ARG A 85 -4.55 -8.53 10.07
CA ARG A 85 -5.81 -8.48 10.84
C ARG A 85 -5.88 -7.18 11.66
N LYS A 86 -7.07 -6.57 11.70
CA LYS A 86 -7.36 -5.29 12.37
C LYS A 86 -7.06 -5.32 13.86
N ASP A 87 -7.19 -6.46 14.52
CA ASP A 87 -6.97 -6.54 15.97
C ASP A 87 -5.48 -6.48 16.35
N PHE A 88 -4.60 -6.94 15.45
CA PHE A 88 -3.16 -7.09 15.71
C PHE A 88 -2.28 -6.16 14.85
N TYR A 89 -2.88 -5.19 14.15
CA TYR A 89 -2.16 -4.26 13.28
C TYR A 89 -1.08 -3.45 14.02
N ARG A 90 -1.27 -3.17 15.33
CA ARG A 90 -0.28 -2.46 16.16
C ARG A 90 1.01 -3.25 16.34
N LEU A 91 0.93 -4.59 16.41
CA LEU A 91 2.11 -5.46 16.52
C LEU A 91 2.92 -5.39 15.22
N LEU A 92 2.25 -5.48 14.07
CA LEU A 92 2.91 -5.28 12.78
C LEU A 92 3.51 -3.88 12.70
N TRP A 93 2.74 -2.83 12.98
CA TRP A 93 3.17 -1.46 12.79
C TRP A 93 4.40 -1.10 13.63
N SER A 94 4.41 -1.53 14.90
CA SER A 94 5.57 -1.35 15.78
C SER A 94 6.79 -2.15 15.31
N SER A 95 6.61 -3.27 14.62
CA SER A 95 7.73 -4.10 14.13
C SER A 95 8.41 -3.57 12.86
N LEU A 96 7.67 -2.87 11.99
CA LEU A 96 8.17 -2.37 10.70
C LEU A 96 9.45 -1.52 10.80
N PRO A 97 9.57 -0.51 11.69
CA PRO A 97 10.77 0.32 11.77
C PRO A 97 12.01 -0.45 12.28
N PHE A 98 11.84 -1.60 12.93
CA PHE A 98 12.96 -2.42 13.43
C PHE A 98 13.52 -3.38 12.38
N ILE A 99 12.98 -3.36 11.16
CA ILE A 99 13.53 -4.10 10.03
C ILE A 99 14.69 -3.29 9.46
N THR A 100 15.91 -3.79 9.66
CA THR A 100 17.14 -3.14 9.19
C THR A 100 17.77 -3.85 8.00
N HIS A 101 17.47 -5.13 7.79
CA HIS A 101 18.04 -5.93 6.73
C HIS A 101 17.01 -6.82 6.05
N LEU A 102 17.09 -6.92 4.72
CA LEU A 102 16.39 -7.90 3.92
C LEU A 102 17.34 -9.07 3.61
N GLU A 103 16.96 -10.29 3.97
CA GLU A 103 17.79 -11.49 3.82
C GLU A 103 17.32 -12.35 2.64
N ASN A 104 18.23 -12.67 1.71
CA ASN A 104 17.96 -13.60 0.62
C ASN A 104 19.15 -14.54 0.38
N ARG A 105 18.94 -15.86 0.61
CA ARG A 105 19.82 -16.96 0.18
C ARG A 105 21.34 -16.72 0.36
N ASN A 106 21.77 -16.04 1.42
CA ASN A 106 23.15 -15.70 1.84
C ASN A 106 23.64 -14.27 1.55
N GLN A 107 22.78 -13.37 1.07
CA GLN A 107 23.08 -11.95 0.95
C GLN A 107 22.08 -11.14 1.77
N SER A 108 22.57 -10.18 2.54
CA SER A 108 21.74 -9.22 3.28
C SER A 108 21.90 -7.84 2.66
N CYS A 109 20.77 -7.16 2.49
CA CYS A 109 20.74 -5.76 2.07
C CYS A 109 20.25 -4.88 3.22
N PRO A 110 20.93 -3.77 3.55
CA PRO A 110 20.39 -2.78 4.48
C PRO A 110 19.16 -2.09 3.88
N CYS A 111 18.07 -2.07 4.64
CA CYS A 111 16.83 -1.44 4.23
C CYS A 111 16.08 -0.93 5.45
N SER A 112 15.24 0.08 5.24
CA SER A 112 14.30 0.56 6.25
C SER A 112 12.89 0.61 5.66
N PHE A 113 11.90 0.32 6.49
CA PHE A 113 10.49 0.36 6.09
C PHE A 113 9.87 1.66 6.59
N ASN A 114 9.55 2.55 5.67
CA ASN A 114 8.77 3.74 5.95
C ASN A 114 7.28 3.46 5.73
N THR A 115 6.44 3.70 6.74
CA THR A 115 4.98 3.52 6.58
C THR A 115 4.36 4.82 6.10
N LEU A 116 3.87 4.84 4.85
CA LEU A 116 3.24 6.02 4.27
C LEU A 116 1.80 6.20 4.75
N ARG A 117 1.01 5.11 4.71
CA ARG A 117 -0.41 5.15 5.09
C ARG A 117 -0.91 3.81 5.60
N VAL A 118 -1.79 3.87 6.60
CA VAL A 118 -2.59 2.72 7.04
C VAL A 118 -4.04 2.92 6.60
N GLY A 119 -4.60 1.96 5.88
CA GLY A 119 -5.94 2.04 5.29
C GLY A 119 -6.81 0.82 5.63
N ALA A 120 -8.13 0.99 5.46
CA ALA A 120 -9.10 -0.10 5.61
C ALA A 120 -9.41 -0.81 4.28
N THR A 121 -9.21 -0.12 3.15
CA THR A 121 -9.53 -0.63 1.81
C THR A 121 -8.37 -0.40 0.86
N ILE A 122 -8.17 -1.35 -0.06
CA ILE A 122 -7.13 -1.24 -1.10
C ILE A 122 -7.37 -0.01 -1.97
N ARG A 123 -8.63 0.32 -2.31
CA ARG A 123 -8.98 1.48 -3.14
C ARG A 123 -8.51 2.80 -2.52
N SER A 124 -8.66 2.97 -1.20
CA SER A 124 -8.19 4.18 -0.51
C SER A 124 -6.66 4.27 -0.52
N CYS A 125 -5.96 3.16 -0.27
CA CYS A 125 -4.50 3.12 -0.37
C CYS A 125 -4.02 3.41 -1.80
N GLN A 126 -4.72 2.93 -2.83
CA GLN A 126 -4.39 3.18 -4.22
C GLN A 126 -4.56 4.65 -4.60
N LYS A 127 -5.69 5.28 -4.23
CA LYS A 127 -5.90 6.72 -4.47
C LYS A 127 -4.80 7.55 -3.83
N PHE A 128 -4.43 7.22 -2.58
CA PHE A 128 -3.33 7.88 -1.89
C PHE A 128 -1.98 7.63 -2.58
N LEU A 129 -1.69 6.40 -3.03
CA LEU A 129 -0.44 6.10 -3.72
C LEU A 129 -0.31 6.87 -5.04
N ILE A 130 -1.40 7.03 -5.79
CA ILE A 130 -1.41 7.85 -7.00
C ILE A 130 -1.10 9.31 -6.67
N GLN A 131 -1.74 9.87 -5.64
CA GLN A 131 -1.47 11.23 -5.19
C GLN A 131 -0.01 11.40 -4.74
N TYR A 132 0.47 10.48 -3.91
CA TYR A 132 1.86 10.46 -3.44
C TYR A 132 2.85 10.47 -4.60
N ASN A 133 2.67 9.60 -5.60
CA ASN A 133 3.55 9.55 -6.77
C ASN A 133 3.51 10.85 -7.57
N ARG A 134 2.34 11.50 -7.70
CA ARG A 134 2.23 12.81 -8.35
C ARG A 134 3.00 13.88 -7.59
N ASP A 135 2.86 13.93 -6.27
CA ASP A 135 3.56 14.90 -5.42
C ASP A 135 5.08 14.69 -5.47
N GLN A 136 5.54 13.44 -5.48
CA GLN A 136 6.96 13.11 -5.65
C GLN A 136 7.50 13.57 -7.02
N LEU A 137 6.76 13.36 -8.11
CA LEU A 137 7.17 13.83 -9.43
C LEU A 137 7.24 15.37 -9.51
N LEU A 138 6.32 16.07 -8.87
CA LEU A 138 6.34 17.54 -8.80
C LEU A 138 7.55 18.04 -8.00
N LEU A 139 7.85 17.39 -6.87
CA LEU A 139 9.03 17.72 -6.06
C LEU A 139 10.33 17.46 -6.84
N LEU A 140 10.41 16.34 -7.57
CA LEU A 140 11.54 16.04 -8.43
C LEU A 140 11.71 17.09 -9.52
N LEU A 141 10.63 17.48 -10.21
CA LEU A 141 10.67 18.53 -11.24
C LEU A 141 11.20 19.87 -10.71
N HIS A 142 10.82 20.23 -9.48
CA HIS A 142 11.32 21.44 -8.82
C HIS A 142 12.83 21.36 -8.52
N ASN A 143 13.32 20.19 -8.14
CA ASN A 143 14.71 20.00 -7.72
C ASN A 143 15.67 19.61 -8.87
N CYS A 144 15.15 19.27 -10.06
CA CYS A 144 15.97 18.91 -11.22
C CYS A 144 16.85 20.08 -11.69
N THR A 145 18.17 19.89 -11.69
CA THR A 145 19.15 20.81 -12.29
C THR A 145 19.43 20.49 -13.76
N ASN A 146 19.21 19.25 -14.18
CA ASN A 146 19.45 18.77 -15.54
C ASN A 146 18.20 18.92 -16.42
N GLU A 147 18.38 19.43 -17.64
CA GLU A 147 17.28 19.61 -18.59
C GLU A 147 16.70 18.27 -19.09
N ALA A 148 17.55 17.27 -19.31
CA ALA A 148 17.10 15.94 -19.77
C ALA A 148 16.19 15.24 -18.75
N ASP A 149 16.53 15.33 -17.45
CA ASP A 149 15.73 14.75 -16.36
C ASP A 149 14.42 15.53 -16.17
N ARG A 150 14.46 16.85 -16.38
CA ARG A 150 13.28 17.72 -16.34
C ARG A 150 12.29 17.36 -17.45
N GLU A 151 12.76 17.18 -18.69
CA GLU A 151 11.91 16.74 -19.80
C GLU A 151 11.29 15.35 -19.54
N ALA A 152 12.07 14.39 -19.05
CA ALA A 152 11.58 13.05 -18.73
C ALA A 152 10.50 13.07 -17.63
N THR A 153 10.71 13.89 -16.60
CA THR A 153 9.75 14.07 -15.50
C THR A 153 8.49 14.78 -16.00
N GLN A 154 8.63 15.81 -16.84
CA GLN A 154 7.50 16.53 -17.44
C GLN A 154 6.65 15.62 -18.35
N ARG A 155 7.28 14.77 -19.18
CA ARG A 155 6.57 13.77 -19.98
C ARG A 155 5.80 12.79 -19.11
N SER A 156 6.41 12.32 -18.02
CA SER A 156 5.75 11.44 -17.05
C SER A 156 4.52 12.09 -16.41
N LEU A 157 4.62 13.36 -16.02
CA LEU A 157 3.50 14.12 -15.45
C LEU A 157 2.35 14.32 -16.44
N GLN A 158 2.65 14.65 -17.71
CA GLN A 158 1.66 14.76 -18.78
C GLN A 158 0.90 13.43 -18.97
N ASN A 159 1.62 12.31 -18.93
CA ASN A 159 1.02 10.98 -19.06
C ASN A 159 0.17 10.59 -17.84
N CYS A 160 0.52 11.06 -16.64
CA CYS A 160 -0.26 10.80 -15.41
C CYS A 160 -1.59 11.56 -15.33
N ALA A 161 -1.79 12.61 -16.14
CA ALA A 161 -3.00 13.43 -16.14
C ALA A 161 -4.22 12.74 -16.80
N LEU A 162 -4.02 11.63 -17.51
CA LEU A 162 -5.08 10.98 -18.31
C LEU A 162 -5.96 9.98 -17.54
N VAL A 163 -5.71 9.73 -16.26
CA VAL A 163 -6.64 8.96 -15.42
C VAL A 163 -7.61 9.93 -14.77
N GLY A 164 -8.61 10.35 -15.55
CA GLY A 164 -9.73 11.15 -15.09
C GLY A 164 -10.51 10.38 -14.01
N GLU A 165 -10.68 11.01 -12.85
CA GLU A 165 -11.79 10.68 -11.97
C GLU A 165 -13.09 10.96 -12.75
N PRO A 166 -14.09 10.06 -12.79
CA PRO A 166 -15.42 10.46 -13.19
C PRO A 166 -15.92 11.48 -12.17
N SER A 167 -15.96 12.75 -12.60
CA SER A 167 -16.67 13.82 -11.94
C SER A 167 -18.08 13.33 -11.61
N SER A 168 -18.40 13.25 -10.32
CA SER A 168 -19.77 13.17 -9.86
C SER A 168 -20.41 14.51 -10.22
N ALA A 169 -20.99 14.59 -11.41
CA ALA A 169 -21.68 15.77 -11.88
C ALA A 169 -22.93 15.99 -11.02
N GLU A 170 -22.97 17.15 -10.37
CA GLU A 170 -24.15 17.74 -9.78
C GLU A 170 -25.24 17.91 -10.84
N HIS A 171 -26.46 17.46 -10.55
CA HIS A 171 -27.67 17.99 -11.19
C HIS A 171 -28.71 18.32 -10.12
N LYS A 172 -28.69 19.61 -9.78
CA LYS A 172 -29.79 20.58 -9.66
C LYS A 172 -31.03 20.20 -8.85
N GLU A 173 -31.27 21.06 -7.87
CA GLU A 173 -32.57 21.44 -7.34
C GLU A 173 -33.60 21.69 -8.45
N GLU A 174 -34.77 21.07 -8.32
CA GLU A 174 -36.04 21.70 -8.66
C GLU A 174 -36.88 21.70 -7.39
N GLY A 175 -37.17 22.90 -6.90
CA GLY A 175 -38.25 23.11 -5.96
C GLY A 175 -39.57 23.02 -6.69
N ASP A 176 -40.51 22.28 -6.12
CA ASP A 176 -41.92 22.66 -6.19
C ASP A 176 -42.49 22.61 -4.77
N SER A 177 -42.99 23.76 -4.37
CA SER A 177 -43.69 24.00 -3.13
C SER A 177 -45.14 23.56 -3.29
N ASP A 178 -45.63 22.67 -2.44
CA ASP A 178 -46.98 22.86 -1.95
C ASP A 178 -47.14 22.50 -0.47
N SER A 179 -47.87 23.39 0.16
CA SER A 179 -48.21 23.54 1.56
C SER A 179 -49.17 22.44 2.06
N CYS A 180 -49.11 22.15 3.37
CA CYS A 180 -50.22 22.40 4.32
C CYS A 180 -50.22 21.47 5.55
N VAL A 181 -50.07 22.12 6.71
CA VAL A 181 -50.85 21.98 7.96
C VAL A 181 -50.50 20.87 8.97
N GLU A 182 -50.36 21.35 10.21
CA GLU A 182 -50.36 20.67 11.53
C GLU A 182 -51.36 19.51 11.64
N THR A 183 -51.12 18.55 12.55
CA THR A 183 -51.69 18.54 13.92
C THR A 183 -51.40 17.18 14.61
N ALA A 184 -51.12 17.26 15.91
CA ALA A 184 -51.22 16.25 16.98
C ALA A 184 -50.11 15.18 17.11
#